data_AF-A0AAV8DLZ0-F1
#
_entry.id   AF-A0AAV8DLZ0-F1
#
_cell.length_a   1.000
_cell.length_b   1.000
_cell.length_c   1.000
_cell.angle_alpha   90.00
_cell.angle_beta   90.00
_cell.angle_gamma   90.00
#
_symmetry.space_group_name_H-M   'P 1'
#
loop_
_entity.id
_entity.type
_entity.pdbx_description
1 polymer ?
#
loop_
_entity_poly.entity_id
_entity_poly.type
_entity_poly.pdbx_seq_one_letter_code
_entity_poly.pdbx_strand_id
1 'polypeptide(L)'
;MGNDLSPASSTLSLPTTPSTIQTTEALTGSHEMKITNYSQTERMGVGWRITSAPFSVGSCTWAIEYYPCGTEKVHESYISLGLSLCHGPGTTHALFHFTLLDWQETSKFSSKVFSLGDVCIVHFLKRKSLEESGYLKADSFTIHCTVTVMKYPCVPKNNIAQSITIPIPPCNLREQLCRSLASGLGTDVAFRVDGKRFRAHKCVLAASSPVFKAMLFGPMKERDRDSIQIKEIKAPIFEAMLNFIYTGRGGSTTGAGGARAPPHAVEPLEPPLAPANFFCHRSTQKWG
;
A
#
# COMPACT_ATOMS: atom_id res chain seq x y z
N MET A 1 -45.95 13.90 -64.78
CA MET A 1 -46.13 13.14 -63.52
C MET A 1 -44.75 13.07 -62.87
N GLY A 2 -44.45 14.00 -61.97
CA GLY A 2 -43.16 14.08 -61.29
C GLY A 2 -43.18 13.20 -60.03
N ASN A 3 -42.16 12.37 -59.88
CA ASN A 3 -41.92 11.62 -58.65
C ASN A 3 -40.92 12.41 -57.81
N ASP A 4 -41.42 13.10 -56.78
CA ASP A 4 -40.61 13.76 -55.76
C ASP A 4 -40.53 12.82 -54.55
N LEU A 5 -39.41 12.12 -54.39
CA LEU A 5 -39.11 11.31 -53.22
C LEU A 5 -38.24 12.13 -52.27
N SER A 6 -38.87 12.87 -51.36
CA SER A 6 -38.20 13.44 -50.19
C SER A 6 -37.95 12.34 -49.14
N PRO A 7 -36.73 12.15 -48.61
CA PRO A 7 -36.53 11.29 -47.46
C PRO A 7 -36.95 12.04 -46.19
N ALA A 8 -37.92 11.48 -45.45
CA ALA A 8 -38.24 11.94 -44.11
C ALA A 8 -37.05 11.61 -43.18
N SER A 9 -36.27 12.62 -42.81
CA SER A 9 -35.25 12.51 -41.77
C SER A 9 -35.91 12.35 -40.40
N SER A 10 -35.99 11.11 -39.91
CA SER A 10 -36.33 10.83 -38.51
C SER A 10 -35.12 11.16 -37.63
N THR A 11 -35.13 12.34 -37.03
CA THR A 11 -34.16 12.70 -35.99
C THR A 11 -34.47 11.90 -34.72
N LEU A 12 -33.69 10.86 -34.46
CA LEU A 12 -33.66 10.17 -33.17
C LEU A 12 -33.04 11.13 -32.14
N SER A 13 -33.87 11.78 -31.33
CA SER A 13 -33.40 12.50 -30.15
C SER A 13 -33.06 11.48 -29.06
N LEU A 14 -31.78 11.43 -28.68
CA LEU A 14 -31.34 10.68 -27.51
C LEU A 14 -31.95 11.33 -26.25
N PRO A 15 -32.51 10.55 -25.30
CA PRO A 15 -32.99 11.10 -24.05
C PRO A 15 -31.80 11.63 -23.25
N THR A 16 -31.75 12.96 -23.06
CA THR A 16 -30.84 13.58 -22.10
C THR A 16 -31.30 13.20 -20.69
N THR A 17 -30.54 12.35 -20.02
CA THR A 17 -30.79 11.98 -18.63
C THR A 17 -30.15 13.03 -17.71
N PRO A 18 -30.92 13.74 -16.88
CA PRO A 18 -30.33 14.64 -15.90
C PRO A 18 -29.62 13.81 -14.82
N SER A 19 -28.32 14.04 -14.63
CA SER A 19 -27.56 13.48 -13.52
C SER A 19 -27.46 14.51 -12.39
N THR A 20 -28.01 14.19 -11.23
CA THR A 20 -27.80 15.00 -10.02
C THR A 20 -26.67 14.37 -9.21
N ILE A 21 -25.60 15.14 -8.96
CA ILE A 21 -24.54 14.74 -8.04
C ILE A 21 -24.95 15.25 -6.65
N GLN A 22 -25.07 14.34 -5.67
CA GLN A 22 -25.11 14.74 -4.27
C GLN A 22 -23.68 14.93 -3.79
N THR A 23 -23.39 16.11 -3.24
CA THR A 23 -22.09 16.43 -2.67
C THR A 23 -21.76 15.45 -1.55
N THR A 24 -20.59 14.82 -1.62
CA THR A 24 -20.06 13.91 -0.61
C THR A 24 -20.18 14.49 0.79
N GLU A 25 -20.79 13.74 1.73
CA GLU A 25 -20.66 14.06 3.15
C GLU A 25 -19.17 14.07 3.51
N ALA A 26 -18.69 15.16 4.10
CA ALA A 26 -17.29 15.30 4.47
C ALA A 26 -17.22 15.57 5.97
N LEU A 27 -16.42 14.77 6.68
CA LEU A 27 -16.14 14.97 8.10
C LEU A 27 -14.83 15.72 8.20
N THR A 28 -14.87 16.93 8.76
CA THR A 28 -13.68 17.73 9.00
C THR A 28 -13.35 17.74 10.48
N GLY A 29 -12.10 17.50 10.81
CA GLY A 29 -11.55 17.67 12.15
C GLY A 29 -10.18 18.32 12.06
N SER A 30 -9.67 18.77 13.20
CA SER A 30 -8.36 19.40 13.27
C SER A 30 -7.57 18.93 14.49
N HIS A 31 -6.26 19.09 14.40
CA HIS A 31 -5.32 18.78 15.47
C HIS A 31 -4.18 19.80 15.49
N GLU A 32 -3.84 20.25 16.68
CA GLU A 32 -2.70 21.14 16.91
C GLU A 32 -1.56 20.38 17.55
N MET A 33 -0.38 20.52 16.95
CA MET A 33 0.85 19.99 17.46
C MET A 33 1.80 21.14 17.75
N LYS A 34 2.12 21.35 19.04
CA LYS A 34 3.14 22.30 19.46
C LYS A 34 4.50 21.61 19.51
N ILE A 35 5.45 22.12 18.73
CA ILE A 35 6.85 21.70 18.78
C ILE A 35 7.55 22.61 19.79
N THR A 36 8.21 22.01 20.78
CA THR A 36 9.04 22.69 21.76
C THR A 36 10.49 22.26 21.63
N ASN A 37 11.42 23.09 22.12
CA ASN A 37 12.86 22.88 22.02
C ASN A 37 13.31 22.63 20.56
N TYR A 38 12.78 23.43 19.64
CA TYR A 38 13.00 23.30 18.20
C TYR A 38 14.49 23.19 17.83
N SER A 39 15.34 24.02 18.44
CA SER A 39 16.80 24.01 18.24
C SER A 39 17.47 22.65 18.53
N GLN A 40 16.90 21.84 19.41
CA GLN A 40 17.39 20.48 19.68
C GLN A 40 16.98 19.50 18.59
N THR A 41 15.79 19.69 17.99
CA THR A 41 15.26 18.80 16.95
C THR A 41 16.09 18.86 15.66
N GLU A 42 16.77 19.96 15.39
CA GLU A 42 17.68 20.12 14.24
C GLU A 42 18.89 19.18 14.27
N ARG A 43 19.31 18.75 15.47
CA ARG A 43 20.51 17.91 15.63
C ARG A 43 20.28 16.44 15.28
N MET A 44 19.04 16.06 14.99
CA MET A 44 18.65 14.66 14.76
C MET A 44 19.01 14.14 13.36
N GLY A 45 19.28 15.04 12.40
CA GLY A 45 19.68 14.67 11.04
C GLY A 45 18.52 14.36 10.10
N VAL A 46 18.86 14.21 8.81
CA VAL A 46 17.91 13.98 7.71
C VAL A 46 17.18 12.63 7.87
N GLY A 47 15.87 12.62 7.61
CA GLY A 47 15.04 11.41 7.66
C GLY A 47 14.58 11.01 9.07
N TRP A 48 15.12 11.64 10.12
CA TRP A 48 14.60 11.48 11.47
C TRP A 48 13.24 12.16 11.63
N ARG A 49 12.32 11.51 12.35
CA ARG A 49 10.97 12.02 12.56
C ARG A 49 10.48 11.91 13.99
N ILE A 50 9.56 12.80 14.34
CA ILE A 50 8.79 12.78 15.57
C ILE A 50 7.31 12.65 15.18
N THR A 51 6.58 11.77 15.84
CA THR A 51 5.16 11.52 15.55
C THR A 51 4.28 12.11 16.66
N SER A 52 3.19 12.77 16.28
CA SER A 52 2.21 13.32 17.23
C SER A 52 1.45 12.24 17.98
N ALA A 53 0.72 12.63 19.02
CA ALA A 53 -0.36 11.79 19.53
C ALA A 53 -1.40 11.53 18.42
N PRO A 54 -2.03 10.34 18.39
CA PRO A 54 -3.07 10.04 17.43
C PRO A 54 -4.33 10.88 17.69
N PHE A 55 -5.01 11.30 16.63
CA PHE A 55 -6.27 12.04 16.69
C PHE A 55 -7.28 11.47 15.69
N SER A 56 -8.57 11.57 16.00
CA SER A 56 -9.63 10.94 15.22
C SER A 56 -10.43 11.96 14.41
N VAL A 57 -10.66 11.65 13.13
CA VAL A 57 -11.58 12.37 12.25
C VAL A 57 -12.47 11.35 11.57
N GLY A 58 -13.77 11.37 11.90
CA GLY A 58 -14.70 10.32 11.51
C GLY A 58 -14.31 8.97 12.11
N SER A 59 -14.28 7.92 11.29
CA SER A 59 -13.86 6.56 11.68
C SER A 59 -12.35 6.32 11.48
N CYS A 60 -11.58 7.36 11.21
CA CYS A 60 -10.17 7.27 10.89
C CYS A 60 -9.35 7.92 12.00
N THR A 61 -8.26 7.26 12.39
CA THR A 61 -7.27 7.76 13.35
C THR A 61 -6.00 8.11 12.60
N TRP A 62 -5.54 9.33 12.80
CA TRP A 62 -4.43 9.94 12.10
C TRP A 62 -3.33 10.35 13.08
N ALA A 63 -2.10 10.49 12.58
CA ALA A 63 -1.00 11.10 13.30
C ALA A 63 -0.18 12.01 12.37
N ILE A 64 0.39 13.07 12.92
CA ILE A 64 1.28 13.98 12.20
C ILE A 64 2.71 13.48 12.37
N GLU A 65 3.47 13.45 11.29
CA GLU A 65 4.91 13.21 11.30
C GLU A 65 5.67 14.51 11.06
N TYR A 66 6.62 14.84 11.93
CA TYR A 66 7.45 16.03 11.83
C TYR A 66 8.90 15.66 11.55
N TYR A 67 9.44 16.21 10.47
CA TYR A 67 10.82 16.01 10.00
C TYR A 67 11.58 17.35 10.05
N PRO A 68 12.37 17.61 11.10
CA PRO A 68 13.11 18.88 11.28
C PRO A 68 14.12 19.18 10.16
N CYS A 69 14.70 18.11 9.59
CA CYS A 69 15.77 18.17 8.60
C CYS A 69 15.36 17.53 7.26
N GLY A 70 14.08 17.57 6.94
CA GLY A 70 13.53 16.96 5.74
C GLY A 70 13.60 15.44 5.74
N THR A 71 13.00 14.84 4.71
CA THR A 71 12.98 13.38 4.53
C THR A 71 14.23 12.82 3.85
N GLU A 72 14.84 13.63 2.99
CA GLU A 72 15.96 13.25 2.14
C GLU A 72 16.97 14.39 2.10
N LYS A 73 18.20 14.09 1.67
CA LYS A 73 19.31 15.07 1.66
C LYS A 73 19.01 16.30 0.79
N VAL A 74 18.24 16.11 -0.29
CA VAL A 74 17.79 17.19 -1.17
C VAL A 74 16.88 18.19 -0.44
N HIS A 75 16.21 17.73 0.62
CA HIS A 75 15.25 18.49 1.42
C HIS A 75 15.79 18.89 2.80
N GLU A 76 17.10 18.78 3.04
CA GLU A 76 17.73 19.03 4.34
C GLU A 76 17.46 20.44 4.91
N SER A 77 17.27 21.42 4.03
CA SER A 77 16.94 22.81 4.39
C SER A 77 15.46 23.05 4.69
N TYR A 78 14.60 22.04 4.52
CA TYR A 78 13.16 22.14 4.70
C TYR A 78 12.71 21.42 5.97
N ILE A 79 11.74 22.02 6.65
CA ILE A 79 10.90 21.31 7.60
C ILE A 79 9.83 20.59 6.79
N SER A 80 9.74 19.27 6.93
CA SER A 80 8.72 18.45 6.25
C SER A 80 7.70 17.92 7.26
N LEU A 81 6.45 17.84 6.81
CA LEU A 81 5.33 17.34 7.61
C LEU A 81 4.66 16.19 6.86
N GLY A 82 4.29 15.14 7.58
CA GLY A 82 3.52 14.01 7.06
C GLY A 82 2.19 13.88 7.78
N LEU A 83 1.18 13.39 7.09
CA LEU A 83 -0.04 12.87 7.71
C LEU A 83 -0.11 11.36 7.44
N SER A 84 -0.25 10.58 8.51
CA SER A 84 -0.25 9.12 8.47
C SER A 84 -1.58 8.56 8.99
N LEU A 85 -2.20 7.66 8.23
CA LEU A 85 -3.39 6.92 8.66
C LEU A 85 -2.96 5.75 9.56
N CYS A 86 -3.27 5.85 10.85
CA CYS A 86 -2.95 4.82 11.84
C CYS A 86 -3.99 3.70 11.88
N HIS A 87 -5.27 4.08 11.75
CA HIS A 87 -6.39 3.14 11.73
C HIS A 87 -7.52 3.71 10.88
N GLY A 88 -8.13 2.87 10.02
CA GLY A 88 -9.24 3.30 9.19
C GLY A 88 -9.79 2.18 8.31
N PRO A 89 -10.92 2.42 7.64
CA PRO A 89 -11.52 1.47 6.72
C PRO A 89 -10.73 1.43 5.40
N GLY A 90 -9.65 0.65 5.35
CA GLY A 90 -8.86 0.44 4.13
C GLY A 90 -8.50 1.75 3.39
N THR A 91 -8.78 1.82 2.09
CA THR A 91 -8.51 3.00 1.26
C THR A 91 -9.39 4.19 1.68
N THR A 92 -8.81 5.09 2.48
CA THR A 92 -9.46 6.33 2.92
C THR A 92 -9.03 7.48 2.03
N HIS A 93 -9.99 8.30 1.60
CA HIS A 93 -9.71 9.52 0.84
C HIS A 93 -9.88 10.71 1.76
N ALA A 94 -8.79 11.45 1.96
CA ALA A 94 -8.79 12.62 2.82
C ALA A 94 -8.09 13.79 2.13
N LEU A 95 -8.68 14.96 2.30
CA LEU A 95 -8.03 16.24 2.06
C LEU A 95 -7.40 16.66 3.38
N PHE A 96 -6.17 17.17 3.37
CA PHE A 96 -5.61 17.78 4.56
C PHE A 96 -4.80 19.02 4.23
N HIS A 97 -4.66 19.88 5.21
CA HIS A 97 -3.74 21.00 5.10
C HIS A 97 -3.05 21.28 6.42
N PHE A 98 -1.77 21.62 6.33
CA PHE A 98 -1.01 22.12 7.47
C PHE A 98 -0.93 23.64 7.41
N THR A 99 -1.09 24.26 8.56
CA THR A 99 -1.02 25.70 8.75
C THR A 99 -0.07 26.01 9.91
N LEU A 100 0.83 26.96 9.69
CA LEU A 100 1.70 27.48 10.76
C LEU A 100 0.91 28.57 11.51
N LEU A 101 0.72 28.39 12.81
CA LEU A 101 -0.02 29.33 13.66
C LEU A 101 0.93 30.36 14.30
N ASP A 102 0.48 31.61 14.37
CA ASP A 102 1.11 32.64 15.20
C ASP A 102 0.74 32.49 16.69
N TRP A 103 1.44 33.25 17.55
CA TRP A 103 1.05 33.44 18.94
C TRP A 103 -0.30 34.16 19.11
N GLN A 104 -0.79 34.84 18.06
CA GLN A 104 -2.15 35.39 17.97
C GLN A 104 -3.11 34.51 17.15
N GLU A 105 -2.74 33.27 16.83
CA GLU A 105 -3.54 32.32 16.01
C GLU A 105 -3.88 32.80 14.59
N THR A 106 -3.18 33.82 14.07
CA THR A 106 -3.36 34.30 12.69
C THR A 106 -2.45 33.53 11.71
N SER A 107 -3.03 32.96 10.65
CA SER A 107 -2.32 32.10 9.70
C SER A 107 -1.67 32.88 8.54
N LYS A 108 -0.42 32.56 8.16
CA LYS A 108 0.18 33.03 6.88
C LYS A 108 0.69 31.93 5.95
N PHE A 109 1.05 30.76 6.47
CA PHE A 109 1.52 29.65 5.64
C PHE A 109 0.55 28.49 5.74
N SER A 110 -0.03 28.09 4.61
CA SER A 110 -0.92 26.93 4.50
C SER A 110 -0.51 26.08 3.31
N SER A 111 -0.36 24.77 3.52
CA SER A 111 -0.13 23.79 2.46
C SER A 111 -1.38 22.95 2.30
N LYS A 112 -2.05 23.00 1.14
CA LYS A 112 -3.23 22.16 0.86
C LYS A 112 -2.82 20.94 0.06
N VAL A 113 -3.11 19.75 0.56
CA VAL A 113 -2.77 18.48 -0.08
C VAL A 113 -3.96 17.53 -0.09
N PHE A 114 -4.11 16.85 -1.22
CA PHE A 114 -5.04 15.75 -1.38
C PHE A 114 -4.29 14.44 -1.18
N SER A 115 -4.66 13.65 -0.17
CA SER A 115 -4.10 12.32 0.05
C SER A 115 -4.98 11.22 -0.53
N LEU A 116 -4.31 10.27 -1.18
CA LEU A 116 -4.84 8.95 -1.52
C LEU A 116 -3.86 7.90 -0.96
N GLY A 117 -4.19 7.26 0.17
CA GLY A 117 -3.35 6.23 0.79
C GLY A 117 -2.91 6.53 2.23
N ASP A 118 -1.95 5.74 2.72
CA ASP A 118 -1.65 5.63 4.16
C ASP A 118 -0.73 6.73 4.70
N VAL A 119 0.15 7.31 3.89
CA VAL A 119 1.06 8.40 4.31
C VAL A 119 1.25 9.41 3.19
N CYS A 120 1.16 10.70 3.50
CA CYS A 120 1.47 11.79 2.57
C CYS A 120 2.40 12.81 3.23
N ILE A 121 3.53 13.11 2.60
CA ILE A 121 4.56 14.03 3.12
C ILE A 121 4.64 15.29 2.25
N VAL A 122 4.79 16.44 2.90
CA VAL A 122 4.95 17.75 2.27
C VAL A 122 6.23 18.43 2.76
N HIS A 123 6.95 19.07 1.85
CA HIS A 123 8.04 19.98 2.21
C HIS A 123 7.45 21.34 2.57
N PHE A 124 7.09 21.49 3.84
CA PHE A 124 6.18 22.53 4.32
C PHE A 124 6.77 23.93 4.23
N LEU A 125 7.97 24.15 4.76
CA LEU A 125 8.64 25.45 4.74
C LEU A 125 10.16 25.32 4.87
N LYS A 126 10.89 26.32 4.37
CA LYS A 126 12.33 26.40 4.58
C LYS A 126 12.62 26.81 6.01
N ARG A 127 13.65 26.20 6.60
CA ARG A 127 14.06 26.45 7.97
C ARG A 127 14.34 27.93 8.27
N LYS A 128 15.19 28.54 7.44
CA LYS A 128 15.50 29.98 7.52
C LYS A 128 14.24 30.85 7.50
N SER A 129 13.26 30.48 6.69
CA SER A 129 11.99 31.21 6.62
C SER A 129 11.21 31.13 7.92
N LEU A 130 11.25 30.01 8.66
CA LEU A 130 10.65 29.93 10.00
C LEU A 130 11.37 30.82 11.01
N GLU A 131 12.70 30.75 11.04
CA GLU A 131 13.54 31.54 11.95
C GLU A 131 13.33 33.06 11.74
N GLU A 132 13.19 33.50 10.50
CA GLU A 132 12.99 34.91 10.13
C GLU A 132 11.53 35.38 10.28
N SER A 133 10.57 34.46 10.31
CA SER A 133 9.13 34.78 10.25
C SER A 133 8.52 35.36 11.53
N GLY A 134 9.21 35.21 12.66
CA GLY A 134 8.69 35.57 13.97
C GLY A 134 7.70 34.56 14.58
N TYR A 135 7.31 33.49 13.86
CA TYR A 135 6.47 32.40 14.37
C TYR A 135 7.19 31.53 15.41
N LEU A 136 8.51 31.42 15.31
CA LEU A 136 9.32 30.74 16.31
C LEU A 136 9.47 31.65 17.54
N LYS A 137 8.80 31.31 18.64
CA LYS A 137 8.84 32.04 19.91
C LYS A 137 9.24 31.12 21.04
N ALA A 138 10.20 31.55 21.86
CA ALA A 138 10.73 30.74 22.96
C ALA A 138 11.10 29.31 22.51
N ASP A 139 11.81 29.21 21.39
CA ASP A 139 12.23 27.94 20.77
C ASP A 139 11.08 26.96 20.49
N SER A 140 9.88 27.50 20.23
CA SER A 140 8.66 26.73 20.01
C SER A 140 7.81 27.33 18.89
N PHE A 141 7.06 26.48 18.20
CA PHE A 141 6.07 26.86 17.19
C PHE A 141 4.94 25.82 17.13
N THR A 142 3.79 26.21 16.58
CA THR A 142 2.60 25.33 16.53
C THR A 142 2.17 25.08 15.09
N ILE A 143 1.92 23.81 14.79
CA ILE A 143 1.35 23.37 13.52
C ILE A 143 -0.11 23.00 13.76
N HIS A 144 -1.01 23.62 13.01
CA HIS A 144 -2.41 23.24 12.93
C HIS A 144 -2.63 22.39 11.68
N CYS A 145 -3.15 21.18 11.87
CA CYS A 145 -3.54 20.29 10.80
C CYS A 145 -5.06 20.23 10.73
N THR A 146 -5.62 20.50 9.56
CA THR A 146 -7.03 20.24 9.28
C THR A 146 -7.12 19.04 8.36
N VAL A 147 -7.96 18.06 8.71
CA VAL A 147 -8.22 16.86 7.91
C VAL A 147 -9.69 16.79 7.59
N THR A 148 -10.02 16.65 6.32
CA THR A 148 -11.36 16.46 5.78
C THR A 148 -11.44 15.08 5.16
N VAL A 149 -12.05 14.14 5.88
CA VAL A 149 -12.31 12.78 5.40
C VAL A 149 -13.55 12.82 4.52
N MET A 150 -13.39 12.46 3.25
CA MET A 150 -14.50 12.37 2.32
C MET A 150 -15.20 11.03 2.53
N LYS A 151 -16.44 11.08 2.98
CA LYS A 151 -17.31 9.92 3.01
C LYS A 151 -17.94 9.83 1.63
N TYR A 152 -17.41 8.95 0.78
CA TYR A 152 -18.18 8.56 -0.40
C TYR A 152 -19.51 8.05 0.12
N PRO A 153 -20.66 8.56 -0.35
CA PRO A 153 -21.89 7.84 -0.14
C PRO A 153 -21.62 6.45 -0.69
N CYS A 154 -21.59 5.47 0.19
CA CYS A 154 -21.96 4.12 -0.18
C CYS A 154 -23.35 4.33 -0.77
N VAL A 155 -23.47 4.43 -2.09
CA VAL A 155 -24.78 4.42 -2.73
C VAL A 155 -25.50 3.25 -2.07
N PRO A 156 -26.60 3.47 -1.34
CA PRO A 156 -27.31 2.37 -0.74
C PRO A 156 -27.54 1.38 -1.87
N LYS A 157 -27.16 0.11 -1.70
CA LYS A 157 -27.37 -0.93 -2.71
C LYS A 157 -28.87 -1.23 -2.93
N ASN A 158 -29.76 -0.27 -2.68
CA ASN A 158 -31.21 -0.36 -2.77
C ASN A 158 -31.74 0.86 -3.53
N ASN A 159 -31.64 0.81 -4.86
CA ASN A 159 -32.75 1.05 -5.78
C ASN A 159 -32.25 0.86 -7.22
N ILE A 160 -32.00 -0.40 -7.55
CA ILE A 160 -32.11 -0.88 -8.92
C ILE A 160 -33.57 -1.28 -9.11
N ALA A 161 -34.44 -0.32 -9.41
CA ALA A 161 -35.63 -0.62 -10.17
C ALA A 161 -35.28 -0.30 -11.63
N GLN A 162 -34.82 -1.34 -12.33
CA GLN A 162 -34.45 -1.39 -13.75
C GLN A 162 -33.10 -0.74 -14.14
N SER A 163 -31.99 -1.26 -13.62
CA SER A 163 -30.70 -1.13 -14.30
C SER A 163 -30.48 -2.35 -15.18
N ILE A 164 -30.03 -2.13 -16.42
CA ILE A 164 -29.50 -3.20 -17.27
C ILE A 164 -28.36 -3.88 -16.52
N THR A 165 -28.59 -5.12 -16.06
CA THR A 165 -27.58 -5.97 -15.45
C THR A 165 -26.57 -6.35 -16.53
N ILE A 166 -25.44 -5.66 -16.60
CA ILE A 166 -24.26 -6.23 -17.25
C ILE A 166 -23.61 -7.13 -16.20
N PRO A 167 -23.55 -8.47 -16.40
CA PRO A 167 -22.88 -9.35 -15.46
C PRO A 167 -21.40 -8.97 -15.44
N ILE A 168 -20.93 -8.35 -14.35
CA ILE A 168 -19.50 -8.18 -14.13
C ILE A 168 -18.95 -9.58 -13.85
N PRO A 169 -18.07 -10.14 -14.71
CA PRO A 169 -17.53 -11.46 -14.45
C PRO A 169 -16.74 -11.42 -13.13
N PRO A 170 -16.84 -12.47 -12.30
CA PRO A 170 -16.11 -12.53 -11.05
C PRO A 170 -14.60 -12.39 -11.30
N CYS A 171 -13.92 -11.53 -10.55
CA CYS A 171 -12.46 -11.42 -10.59
C CYS A 171 -11.85 -12.70 -10.01
N ASN A 172 -11.42 -13.60 -10.90
CA ASN A 172 -10.87 -14.91 -10.56
C ASN A 172 -9.36 -14.99 -10.85
N LEU A 173 -8.65 -13.86 -10.84
CA LEU A 173 -7.22 -13.77 -11.16
C LEU A 173 -6.38 -14.77 -10.34
N ARG A 174 -6.67 -14.92 -9.05
CA ARG A 174 -6.01 -15.92 -8.19
C ARG A 174 -6.19 -17.33 -8.71
N GLU A 175 -7.42 -17.73 -9.04
CA GLU A 175 -7.72 -19.07 -9.56
C GLU A 175 -7.10 -19.28 -10.95
N GLN A 176 -7.06 -18.24 -11.78
CA GLN A 176 -6.39 -18.24 -13.06
C GLN A 176 -4.88 -18.47 -12.91
N LEU A 177 -4.21 -17.76 -11.99
CA LEU A 177 -2.79 -17.93 -11.71
C LEU A 177 -2.49 -19.32 -11.13
N CYS A 178 -3.33 -19.84 -10.23
CA CYS A 178 -3.20 -21.19 -9.70
C CYS A 178 -3.33 -22.25 -10.79
N ARG A 179 -4.31 -22.10 -11.69
CA ARG A 179 -4.46 -22.99 -12.86
C ARG A 179 -3.27 -22.87 -13.82
N SER A 180 -2.71 -21.67 -14.01
CA SER A 180 -1.51 -21.48 -14.83
C SER A 180 -0.30 -22.20 -14.24
N LEU A 181 -0.13 -22.15 -12.91
CA LEU A 181 0.92 -22.90 -12.22
C LEU A 181 0.73 -24.41 -12.36
N ALA A 182 -0.49 -24.92 -12.10
CA ALA A 182 -0.80 -26.34 -12.15
C ALA A 182 -0.68 -26.93 -13.57
N SER A 183 -1.14 -26.20 -14.58
CA SER A 183 -0.99 -26.59 -15.99
C SER A 183 0.42 -26.37 -16.54
N GLY A 184 1.19 -25.47 -15.92
CA GLY A 184 2.48 -25.02 -16.42
C GLY A 184 2.40 -24.07 -17.62
N LEU A 185 1.20 -23.58 -17.97
CA LEU A 185 1.00 -22.64 -19.07
C LEU A 185 1.76 -21.34 -18.80
N GLY A 186 2.55 -20.86 -19.76
CA GLY A 186 3.28 -19.59 -19.64
C GLY A 186 4.47 -19.60 -18.68
N THR A 187 4.86 -20.76 -18.15
CA THR A 187 6.02 -20.88 -17.26
C THR A 187 7.33 -20.67 -18.04
N ASP A 188 8.18 -19.80 -17.53
CA ASP A 188 9.42 -19.32 -18.15
C ASP A 188 10.67 -19.61 -17.29
N VAL A 189 10.49 -20.33 -16.18
CA VAL A 189 11.57 -20.85 -15.33
C VAL A 189 11.24 -22.24 -14.78
N ALA A 190 12.27 -23.07 -14.60
CA ALA A 190 12.17 -24.35 -13.92
C ALA A 190 13.17 -24.47 -12.76
N PHE A 191 12.71 -24.98 -11.62
CA PHE A 191 13.54 -25.30 -10.46
C PHE A 191 13.68 -26.81 -10.30
N ARG A 192 14.90 -27.28 -10.04
CA ARG A 192 15.17 -28.67 -9.67
C ARG A 192 15.43 -28.74 -8.18
N VAL A 193 14.51 -29.35 -7.44
CA VAL A 193 14.49 -29.40 -5.97
C VAL A 193 14.26 -30.84 -5.55
N ASP A 194 15.22 -31.42 -4.82
CA ASP A 194 15.13 -32.81 -4.33
C ASP A 194 14.76 -33.82 -5.43
N GLY A 195 15.45 -33.71 -6.57
CA GLY A 195 15.20 -34.52 -7.77
C GLY A 195 13.92 -34.19 -8.55
N LYS A 196 12.97 -33.45 -7.97
CA LYS A 196 11.73 -33.01 -8.63
C LYS A 196 11.90 -31.70 -9.39
N ARG A 197 11.12 -31.54 -10.46
CA ARG A 197 11.14 -30.35 -11.31
C ARG A 197 9.86 -29.54 -11.11
N PHE A 198 10.01 -28.26 -10.77
CA PHE A 198 8.92 -27.31 -10.55
C PHE A 198 8.99 -26.20 -11.60
N ARG A 199 7.93 -26.00 -12.38
CA ARG A 199 7.85 -24.88 -13.33
C ARG A 199 7.11 -23.71 -12.69
N ALA A 200 7.54 -22.48 -12.99
CA ALA A 200 6.95 -21.28 -12.44
C ALA A 200 7.13 -20.08 -13.38
N HIS A 201 6.63 -18.92 -12.96
CA HIS A 201 6.66 -17.68 -13.74
C HIS A 201 7.61 -16.68 -13.07
N LYS A 202 8.64 -16.21 -13.78
CA LYS A 202 9.68 -15.32 -13.26
C LYS A 202 9.08 -14.04 -12.72
N CYS A 203 8.12 -13.45 -13.42
CA CYS A 203 7.45 -12.22 -13.01
C CYS A 203 6.69 -12.36 -11.69
N VAL A 204 5.96 -13.47 -11.50
CA VAL A 204 5.21 -13.75 -10.26
C VAL A 204 6.19 -13.93 -9.10
N LEU A 205 7.24 -14.74 -9.29
CA LEU A 205 8.25 -14.97 -8.25
C LEU A 205 9.02 -13.70 -7.87
N ALA A 206 9.42 -12.90 -8.86
CA ALA A 206 10.16 -11.65 -8.62
C ALA A 206 9.29 -10.58 -7.95
N ALA A 207 8.00 -10.51 -8.27
CA ALA A 207 7.07 -9.63 -7.58
C ALA A 207 6.87 -10.04 -6.11
N SER A 208 6.89 -11.34 -5.83
CA SER A 208 6.66 -11.87 -4.48
C SER A 208 7.92 -11.96 -3.61
N SER A 209 9.13 -11.82 -4.15
CA SER A 209 10.37 -11.91 -3.37
C SER A 209 11.55 -11.17 -4.02
N PRO A 210 12.21 -10.25 -3.28
CA PRO A 210 13.44 -9.62 -3.73
C PRO A 210 14.57 -10.61 -4.05
N VAL A 211 14.61 -11.76 -3.36
CA VAL A 211 15.61 -12.81 -3.60
C VAL A 211 15.38 -13.46 -4.96
N PHE A 212 14.15 -13.84 -5.29
CA PHE A 212 13.80 -14.33 -6.62
C PHE A 212 14.03 -13.27 -7.70
N LYS A 213 13.73 -12.00 -7.41
CA LYS A 213 14.02 -10.89 -8.32
C LYS A 213 15.51 -10.78 -8.64
N ALA A 214 16.36 -10.80 -7.62
CA ALA A 214 17.82 -10.74 -7.80
C ALA A 214 18.36 -11.98 -8.53
N MET A 215 17.89 -13.17 -8.20
CA MET A 215 18.32 -14.42 -8.83
C MET A 215 17.92 -14.53 -10.31
N LEU A 216 16.72 -14.04 -10.68
CA LEU A 216 16.15 -14.22 -12.02
C LEU A 216 16.43 -13.05 -12.96
N PHE A 217 16.57 -11.83 -12.43
CA PHE A 217 16.74 -10.60 -13.21
C PHE A 217 18.01 -9.82 -12.85
N GLY A 218 18.76 -10.23 -11.83
CA GLY A 218 20.06 -9.64 -11.50
C GLY A 218 21.20 -10.17 -12.38
N PRO A 219 22.44 -9.69 -12.18
CA PRO A 219 23.63 -10.09 -12.95
C PRO A 219 24.15 -11.50 -12.62
N MET A 220 23.35 -12.34 -11.96
CA MET A 220 23.75 -13.67 -11.50
C MET A 220 23.69 -14.73 -12.62
N LYS A 221 24.51 -15.80 -12.50
CA LYS A 221 24.70 -16.84 -13.53
C LYS A 221 23.44 -17.65 -13.85
N GLU A 222 22.43 -17.58 -12.98
CA GLU A 222 21.18 -18.33 -13.08
C GLU A 222 20.20 -17.74 -14.11
N ARG A 223 20.40 -16.47 -14.53
CA ARG A 223 19.56 -15.79 -15.53
C ARG A 223 19.49 -16.56 -16.86
N ASP A 224 20.62 -17.12 -17.28
CA ASP A 224 20.80 -17.77 -18.58
C ASP A 224 20.64 -19.30 -18.52
N ARG A 225 20.15 -19.84 -17.40
CA ARG A 225 19.97 -21.28 -17.21
C ARG A 225 18.52 -21.70 -17.44
N ASP A 226 18.34 -22.75 -18.24
CA ASP A 226 17.03 -23.39 -18.47
C ASP A 226 16.43 -24.02 -17.20
N SER A 227 17.27 -24.31 -16.19
CA SER A 227 16.82 -24.78 -14.89
C SER A 227 17.75 -24.36 -13.75
N ILE A 228 17.17 -24.01 -12.61
CA ILE A 228 17.87 -23.55 -11.39
C ILE A 228 17.81 -24.65 -10.34
N GLN A 229 18.96 -25.09 -9.84
CA GLN A 229 19.02 -26.16 -8.84
C GLN A 229 18.96 -25.58 -7.42
N ILE A 230 18.07 -26.09 -6.57
CA ILE A 230 17.96 -25.73 -5.15
C ILE A 230 18.28 -26.97 -4.33
N LYS A 231 19.41 -26.95 -3.63
CA LYS A 231 19.96 -28.12 -2.91
C LYS A 231 19.51 -28.23 -1.46
N GLU A 232 19.09 -27.13 -0.84
CA GLU A 232 18.84 -27.06 0.62
C GLU A 232 17.36 -27.18 1.02
N ILE A 233 16.44 -27.31 0.06
CA ILE A 233 15.00 -27.34 0.31
C ILE A 233 14.45 -28.69 -0.14
N LYS A 234 13.62 -29.33 0.71
CA LYS A 234 12.88 -30.54 0.34
C LYS A 234 11.72 -30.18 -0.59
N ALA A 235 11.43 -31.04 -1.56
CA ALA A 235 10.38 -30.78 -2.55
C ALA A 235 9.00 -30.37 -1.97
N PRO A 236 8.47 -30.99 -0.90
CA PRO A 236 7.16 -30.59 -0.34
C PRO A 236 7.16 -29.16 0.24
N ILE A 237 8.28 -28.71 0.78
CA ILE A 237 8.44 -27.35 1.34
C ILE A 237 8.45 -26.34 0.20
N PHE A 238 9.17 -26.65 -0.87
CA PHE A 238 9.23 -25.79 -2.05
C PHE A 238 7.87 -25.68 -2.75
N GLU A 239 7.12 -26.79 -2.82
CA GLU A 239 5.76 -26.83 -3.35
C GLU A 239 4.79 -25.97 -2.50
N ALA A 240 4.85 -26.10 -1.17
CA ALA A 240 4.05 -25.26 -0.27
C ALA A 240 4.41 -23.77 -0.42
N MET A 241 5.68 -23.44 -0.60
CA MET A 241 6.14 -22.07 -0.86
C MET A 241 5.61 -21.54 -2.20
N LEU A 242 5.66 -22.32 -3.28
CA LEU A 242 5.09 -21.92 -4.56
C LEU A 242 3.57 -21.72 -4.44
N ASN A 243 2.86 -22.64 -3.79
CA ASN A 243 1.44 -22.48 -3.55
C ASN A 243 1.12 -21.22 -2.75
N PHE A 244 1.92 -20.90 -1.73
CA PHE A 244 1.78 -19.66 -0.97
C PHE A 244 1.98 -18.42 -1.86
N ILE A 245 3.02 -18.41 -2.69
CA ILE A 245 3.31 -17.29 -3.61
C ILE A 245 2.13 -17.05 -4.58
N TYR A 246 1.50 -18.11 -5.09
CA TYR A 246 0.41 -18.00 -6.07
C TYR A 246 -0.97 -17.78 -5.45
N THR A 247 -1.18 -18.16 -4.19
CA THR A 247 -2.52 -18.14 -3.55
C THR A 247 -2.64 -17.14 -2.40
N GLY A 248 -1.52 -16.71 -1.81
CA GLY A 248 -1.46 -15.96 -0.56
C GLY A 248 -1.95 -16.74 0.67
N ARG A 249 -2.18 -18.06 0.55
CA ARG A 249 -2.64 -18.93 1.65
C ARG A 249 -1.55 -19.94 2.01
N GLY A 250 -1.15 -19.95 3.28
CA GLY A 250 -0.26 -20.98 3.80
C GLY A 250 -1.06 -22.26 4.00
N GLY A 251 -0.77 -23.30 3.23
CA GLY A 251 -1.39 -24.60 3.44
C GLY A 251 -0.80 -25.26 4.68
N SER A 252 -1.64 -25.59 5.67
CA SER A 252 -1.29 -26.57 6.69
C SER A 252 -1.12 -27.92 6.00
N THR A 253 0.05 -28.53 6.14
CA THR A 253 0.33 -29.88 5.64
C THR A 253 -0.40 -30.89 6.53
N THR A 254 -1.66 -31.20 6.22
CA THR A 254 -2.37 -32.32 6.84
C THR A 254 -2.03 -33.62 6.10
N GLY A 255 -1.08 -34.37 6.66
CA GLY A 255 -0.83 -35.75 6.26
C GLY A 255 -1.94 -36.65 6.81
N ALA A 256 -2.59 -37.42 5.94
CA ALA A 256 -3.50 -38.50 6.33
C ALA A 256 -2.69 -39.77 6.66
N GLY A 257 -2.96 -40.38 7.81
CA GLY A 257 -2.44 -41.68 8.22
C GLY A 257 -2.81 -41.99 9.67
N GLY A 258 -3.83 -42.83 9.89
CA GLY A 258 -4.39 -43.10 11.21
C GLY A 258 -3.52 -44.00 12.11
N ALA A 259 -3.56 -43.74 13.41
CA ALA A 259 -3.46 -44.71 14.50
C ALA A 259 -3.82 -44.03 15.84
N ARG A 260 -4.35 -44.82 16.77
CA ARG A 260 -4.99 -44.46 18.05
C ARG A 260 -3.95 -44.21 19.18
N ALA A 261 -4.22 -43.16 19.99
CA ALA A 261 -3.71 -42.66 21.30
C ALA A 261 -2.70 -43.50 22.15
N PRO A 262 -1.87 -42.90 23.06
CA PRO A 262 -2.32 -42.23 24.30
C PRO A 262 -1.54 -40.93 24.71
N PRO A 263 -1.93 -40.23 25.79
CA PRO A 263 -1.66 -38.82 26.00
C PRO A 263 -0.47 -38.58 26.93
N HIS A 264 0.55 -37.82 26.52
CA HIS A 264 1.41 -37.08 27.43
C HIS A 264 1.90 -35.79 26.76
N ALA A 265 1.96 -34.74 27.57
CA ALA A 265 2.17 -33.34 27.22
C ALA A 265 3.29 -33.08 26.20
N VAL A 266 3.01 -32.23 25.21
CA VAL A 266 4.02 -31.59 24.37
C VAL A 266 3.70 -30.10 24.30
N GLU A 267 4.71 -29.30 24.60
CA GLU A 267 4.79 -27.84 24.46
C GLU A 267 4.21 -27.32 23.12
N PRO A 268 3.78 -26.05 23.06
CA PRO A 268 3.31 -25.45 21.82
C PRO A 268 4.47 -25.36 20.82
N LEU A 269 4.37 -26.12 19.72
CA LEU A 269 5.19 -25.96 18.53
C LEU A 269 5.01 -24.53 17.98
N GLU A 270 6.10 -23.79 17.88
CA GLU A 270 6.15 -22.47 17.25
C GLU A 270 5.61 -22.52 15.79
N PRO A 271 4.86 -21.49 15.35
CA PRO A 271 4.35 -21.42 13.98
C PRO A 271 5.50 -21.27 12.97
N PRO A 272 5.36 -21.83 11.75
CA PRO A 272 6.40 -21.78 10.73
C PRO A 272 6.71 -20.33 10.35
N LEU A 273 7.98 -19.95 10.55
CA LEU A 273 8.55 -18.68 10.11
C LEU A 273 8.15 -18.39 8.65
N ALA A 274 7.68 -17.18 8.40
CA ALA A 274 7.32 -16.71 7.07
C ALA A 274 8.47 -17.00 6.07
N PRO A 275 8.18 -17.48 4.84
CA PRO A 275 9.20 -17.89 3.88
C PRO A 275 10.19 -16.76 3.50
N ALA A 276 9.84 -15.49 3.74
CA ALA A 276 10.73 -14.35 3.56
C ALA A 276 11.99 -14.39 4.45
N ASN A 277 11.91 -15.01 5.64
CA ASN A 277 13.04 -15.09 6.57
C ASN A 277 14.00 -16.25 6.26
N PHE A 278 13.57 -17.25 5.48
CA PHE A 278 14.41 -18.43 5.21
C PHE A 278 15.61 -18.11 4.29
N PHE A 279 15.47 -17.12 3.41
CA PHE A 279 16.57 -16.65 2.54
C PHE A 279 17.28 -15.40 3.06
N CYS A 280 16.72 -14.69 4.04
CA CYS A 280 17.33 -13.47 4.59
C CYS A 280 18.58 -13.77 5.43
N HIS A 281 18.65 -14.94 6.09
CA HIS A 281 19.75 -15.29 6.99
C HIS A 281 21.04 -15.82 6.33
N ARG A 282 21.12 -15.94 5.00
CA ARG A 282 22.33 -16.46 4.31
C ARG A 282 22.94 -15.53 3.26
N SER A 283 22.64 -14.23 3.28
CA SER A 283 23.26 -13.26 2.36
C SER A 283 24.74 -12.93 2.68
N THR A 284 25.33 -13.52 3.74
CA THR A 284 26.72 -13.22 4.14
C THR A 284 27.74 -14.33 3.90
N GLN A 285 27.37 -15.49 3.33
CA GLN A 285 28.37 -16.49 2.92
C GLN A 285 28.49 -16.58 1.41
N LYS A 286 29.71 -16.29 0.94
CA LYS A 286 30.16 -16.40 -0.45
C LYS A 286 29.89 -17.82 -0.97
N TRP A 287 29.15 -17.93 -2.06
CA TRP A 287 29.00 -19.18 -2.80
C TRP A 287 30.12 -19.24 -3.85
N GLY A 288 31.15 -20.04 -3.56
CA GLY A 288 32.17 -20.48 -4.51
C GLY A 288 31.68 -21.63 -5.38
#